data_AF-A0A7C2BMT3-F1
#
_entry.id   AF-A0A7C2BMT3-F1
#
_cell.length_a   1.000
_cell.length_b   1.000
_cell.length_c   1.000
_cell.angle_alpha   90.00
_cell.angle_beta   90.00
_cell.angle_gamma   90.00
#
_symmetry.space_group_name_H-M   'P 1'
#
loop_
_entity.id
_entity.type
_entity.pdbx_description
1 polymer ?
#
loop_
_entity_poly.entity_id
_entity_poly.type
_entity_poly.pdbx_seq_one_letter_code
_entity_poly.pdbx_strand_id
1 'polypeptide(L)'
;MRGLGAAALVLLMLLGVAPAGGGQDLSAVYPSEQAFAAATAGLRQRAQENPRDPDVRYRLGLAYFSVWRQFEAGLVPYGRGYDRAAEAEFRAALQAAPGHLGSLLALYSLLRLRGQWEEAEALLRSIVRAALPPSATGGAAR
;
A
#
# COMPACT_ATOMS: atom_id res chain seq x y z
N MET A 1 30.42 6.13 31.36
CA MET A 1 30.39 5.42 30.07
C MET A 1 29.12 5.87 29.33
N ARG A 2 29.06 7.08 28.75
CA ARG A 2 29.36 7.44 27.35
C ARG A 2 28.77 6.49 26.28
N GLY A 3 27.57 6.85 25.79
CA GLY A 3 27.24 6.94 24.36
C GLY A 3 27.13 5.65 23.55
N LEU A 4 26.11 4.83 23.79
CA LEU A 4 25.70 3.76 22.86
C LEU A 4 24.59 4.18 21.86
N GLY A 5 24.18 5.45 21.86
CA GLY A 5 22.96 5.88 21.19
C GLY A 5 22.99 5.96 19.66
N ALA A 6 24.10 6.39 19.04
CA ALA A 6 24.11 6.65 17.59
C ALA A 6 24.76 5.52 16.78
N ALA A 7 25.86 4.94 17.26
CA ALA A 7 26.60 3.91 16.52
C ALA A 7 25.82 2.59 16.40
N ALA A 8 25.08 2.21 17.45
CA ALA A 8 24.21 1.03 17.41
C ALA A 8 23.03 1.22 16.45
N LEU A 9 22.48 2.44 16.36
CA LEU A 9 21.39 2.79 15.45
C LEU A 9 21.85 2.78 13.99
N VAL A 10 23.03 3.31 13.69
CA VAL A 10 23.64 3.24 12.35
C VAL A 10 23.97 1.80 11.98
N LEU A 11 24.46 1.00 12.93
CA LEU A 11 24.74 -0.42 12.70
C LEU A 11 23.46 -1.23 12.44
N LEU A 12 22.37 -0.93 13.15
CA LEU A 12 21.05 -1.54 12.91
C LEU A 12 20.45 -1.13 11.56
N MET A 13 20.65 0.12 11.13
CA MET A 13 20.27 0.57 9.79
C MET A 13 21.08 -0.12 8.68
N LEU A 14 22.39 -0.32 8.89
CA LEU A 14 23.25 -1.05 7.95
C LEU A 14 22.95 -2.56 7.91
N LEU A 15 22.47 -3.14 9.01
CA LEU A 15 22.06 -4.54 9.11
C LEU A 15 20.60 -4.78 8.70
N GLY A 16 19.86 -3.74 8.29
CA GLY A 16 18.47 -3.86 7.85
C GLY A 16 17.47 -4.21 8.98
N VAL A 17 17.87 -4.10 10.24
CA VAL A 17 16.98 -4.30 11.39
C VAL A 17 16.31 -2.95 11.69
N ALA A 18 15.23 -2.67 10.96
CA ALA A 18 14.39 -1.51 11.25
C ALA A 18 13.72 -1.70 12.63
N PRO A 19 13.72 -0.68 13.52
CA PRO A 19 12.99 -0.76 14.77
C PRO A 19 11.50 -0.96 14.45
N ALA A 20 10.90 -1.97 15.08
CA ALA A 20 9.47 -2.24 15.02
C ALA A 20 8.71 -1.10 15.73
N GLY A 21 8.50 0.01 15.02
CA GLY A 21 7.94 1.23 15.60
C GLY A 21 7.33 2.14 14.55
N GLY A 22 6.03 1.97 14.31
CA GLY A 22 5.09 3.11 14.17
C GLY A 22 4.91 3.78 12.81
N GLY A 23 5.82 3.62 11.85
CA GLY A 23 5.62 4.13 10.50
C GLY A 23 6.35 3.25 9.51
N GLN A 24 5.66 2.30 8.89
CA GLN A 24 6.26 1.56 7.78
C GLN A 24 6.46 2.55 6.65
N ASP A 25 7.71 2.91 6.41
CA ASP A 25 8.10 3.57 5.20
C ASP A 25 7.85 2.59 4.04
N LEU A 26 6.66 2.70 3.44
CA LEU A 26 6.29 1.92 2.25
C LEU A 26 7.09 2.36 1.01
N SER A 27 7.86 3.45 1.11
CA SER A 27 8.78 3.92 0.06
C SER A 27 10.20 3.35 0.21
N ALA A 28 10.49 2.65 1.30
CA ALA A 28 11.79 2.00 1.49
C ALA A 28 12.05 0.94 0.41
N VAL A 29 13.32 0.87 -0.02
CA VAL A 29 13.83 -0.21 -0.86
C VAL A 29 14.41 -1.27 0.06
N TYR A 30 13.87 -2.49 0.01
CA TYR A 30 14.38 -3.58 0.84
C TYR A 30 15.47 -4.37 0.09
N PRO A 31 16.52 -4.82 0.77
CA PRO A 31 17.65 -5.50 0.12
C PRO A 31 17.30 -6.91 -0.38
N SER A 32 16.21 -7.51 0.12
CA SER A 32 15.76 -8.85 -0.27
C SER A 32 14.27 -9.04 -0.03
N GLU A 33 13.69 -10.06 -0.68
CA GLU A 33 12.30 -10.46 -0.47
C GLU A 33 12.04 -10.88 0.98
N GLN A 34 13.02 -11.52 1.64
CA GLN A 34 12.92 -11.87 3.06
C GLN A 34 12.86 -10.62 3.95
N ALA A 35 13.64 -9.58 3.65
CA ALA A 35 13.60 -8.33 4.39
C ALA A 35 12.25 -7.61 4.22
N PHE A 36 11.72 -7.57 3.00
CA PHE A 36 10.37 -7.07 2.73
C PHE A 36 9.29 -7.88 3.48
N ALA A 37 9.41 -9.21 3.48
CA ALA A 37 8.50 -10.08 4.21
C ALA A 37 8.56 -9.80 5.72
N ALA A 38 9.75 -9.69 6.31
CA ALA A 38 9.91 -9.34 7.73
C ALA A 38 9.28 -7.97 8.03
N ALA A 39 9.56 -6.97 7.20
CA ALA A 39 9.03 -5.61 7.35
C ALA A 39 7.50 -5.55 7.26
N THR A 40 6.87 -6.39 6.44
CA THR A 40 5.41 -6.45 6.28
C THR A 40 4.71 -7.47 7.18
N ALA A 41 5.45 -8.25 7.97
CA ALA A 41 4.89 -9.34 8.79
C ALA A 41 3.77 -8.85 9.73
N GLY A 42 3.96 -7.71 10.39
CA GLY A 42 2.94 -7.13 11.27
C GLY A 42 1.66 -6.70 10.54
N LEU A 43 1.77 -6.16 9.31
CA LEU A 43 0.59 -5.85 8.49
C LEU A 43 -0.13 -7.13 8.06
N ARG A 44 0.63 -8.15 7.63
CA ARG A 44 0.08 -9.44 7.22
C ARG A 44 -0.66 -10.14 8.37
N GLN A 45 -0.09 -10.11 9.58
CA GLN A 45 -0.75 -10.63 10.77
C GLN A 45 -2.04 -9.87 11.09
N ARG A 46 -2.00 -8.54 11.10
CA ARG A 46 -3.22 -7.74 11.33
C ARG A 46 -4.30 -7.99 10.28
N ALA A 47 -3.92 -8.20 9.03
CA ALA A 47 -4.85 -8.54 7.96
C ALA A 47 -5.47 -9.94 8.14
N GLN A 48 -4.77 -10.86 8.82
CA GLN A 48 -5.30 -12.18 9.18
C GLN A 48 -6.26 -12.08 10.37
N GLU A 49 -5.90 -11.29 11.40
CA GLU A 49 -6.71 -11.08 12.60
C GLU A 49 -8.01 -10.32 12.30
N ASN A 50 -7.94 -9.30 11.42
CA ASN A 50 -9.12 -8.60 10.93
C ASN A 50 -9.11 -8.50 9.39
N PRO A 51 -9.63 -9.53 8.69
CA PRO A 51 -9.66 -9.57 7.23
C PRO A 51 -10.47 -8.44 6.58
N ARG A 52 -11.36 -7.78 7.32
CA ARG A 52 -12.26 -6.73 6.84
C ARG A 52 -11.81 -5.32 7.26
N ASP A 53 -10.61 -5.15 7.82
CA ASP A 53 -10.02 -3.83 8.08
C ASP A 53 -9.55 -3.21 6.75
N PRO A 54 -10.26 -2.20 6.20
CA PRO A 54 -9.89 -1.63 4.90
C PRO A 54 -8.54 -0.90 4.93
N ASP A 55 -8.13 -0.32 6.07
CA ASP A 55 -6.88 0.43 6.19
C ASP A 55 -5.68 -0.51 6.19
N VAL A 56 -5.78 -1.65 6.88
CA VAL A 56 -4.72 -2.66 6.87
C VAL A 56 -4.57 -3.27 5.48
N ARG A 57 -5.69 -3.60 4.82
CA ARG A 57 -5.70 -4.08 3.44
C ARG A 57 -5.07 -3.08 2.49
N TYR A 58 -5.48 -1.82 2.56
CA TYR A 58 -4.90 -0.73 1.77
C TYR A 58 -3.39 -0.61 1.95
N ARG A 59 -2.90 -0.58 3.20
CA ARG A 59 -1.47 -0.46 3.51
C ARG A 59 -0.66 -1.66 3.02
N LEU A 60 -1.20 -2.87 3.14
CA LEU A 60 -0.55 -4.07 2.61
C LEU A 60 -0.51 -4.04 1.08
N GLY A 61 -1.59 -3.59 0.43
CA GLY A 61 -1.63 -3.38 -1.02
C GLY A 61 -0.60 -2.34 -1.50
N LEU A 62 -0.44 -1.23 -0.78
CA LEU A 62 0.59 -0.24 -1.07
C LEU A 62 2.02 -0.81 -0.93
N ALA A 63 2.25 -1.67 0.07
CA ALA A 63 3.54 -2.32 0.25
C ALA A 63 3.91 -3.19 -0.96
N TYR A 64 2.97 -4.02 -1.42
CA TYR A 64 3.15 -4.83 -2.62
C TYR A 64 3.31 -3.98 -3.89
N PHE A 65 2.48 -2.94 -4.04
CA PHE A 65 2.55 -2.03 -5.17
C PHE A 65 3.91 -1.33 -5.26
N SER A 66 4.43 -0.84 -4.14
CA SER A 66 5.73 -0.18 -4.07
C SER A 66 6.87 -1.11 -4.53
N VAL A 67 6.94 -2.33 -4.01
CA VAL A 67 7.96 -3.30 -4.42
C VAL A 67 7.82 -3.68 -5.89
N TRP A 68 6.59 -3.84 -6.40
CA TRP A 68 6.39 -4.07 -7.83
C TRP A 68 6.92 -2.91 -8.68
N ARG A 69 6.67 -1.66 -8.29
CA ARG A 69 7.22 -0.48 -8.97
C ARG A 69 8.75 -0.43 -8.92
N GLN A 70 9.34 -0.79 -7.79
CA GLN A 70 10.80 -0.87 -7.64
C GLN A 70 11.39 -1.99 -8.53
N PHE A 71 10.68 -3.12 -8.66
CA PHE A 71 11.05 -4.22 -9.56
C PHE A 71 11.01 -3.78 -11.03
N GLU A 72 9.93 -3.13 -11.47
CA GLU A 72 9.81 -2.61 -12.83
C GLU A 72 10.89 -1.57 -13.17
N ALA A 73 11.31 -0.78 -12.18
CA ALA A 73 12.40 0.18 -12.31
C ALA A 73 13.80 -0.45 -12.21
N GLY A 74 13.92 -1.75 -11.93
CA GLY A 74 15.19 -2.44 -11.78
C GLY A 74 15.94 -2.13 -10.47
N LEU A 75 15.28 -1.54 -9.48
CA LEU A 75 15.88 -1.22 -8.17
C LEU A 75 16.00 -2.45 -7.26
N VAL A 76 15.13 -3.43 -7.46
CA VAL A 76 15.14 -4.70 -6.71
C VAL A 76 15.03 -5.88 -7.67
N PRO A 77 15.68 -7.02 -7.38
CA PRO A 77 15.64 -8.20 -8.24
C PRO A 77 14.39 -9.09 -8.02
N TYR A 78 13.58 -8.78 -7.00
CA TYR A 78 12.35 -9.50 -6.62
C TYR A 78 11.14 -8.57 -6.75
N GLY A 79 9.92 -9.09 -6.65
CA GLY A 79 8.69 -8.28 -6.77
C GLY A 79 7.89 -8.51 -8.05
N ARG A 80 8.37 -9.40 -8.94
CA ARG A 80 7.57 -9.92 -10.05
C ARG A 80 6.27 -10.54 -9.51
N GLY A 81 5.12 -10.11 -10.02
CA GLY A 81 3.81 -10.62 -9.62
C GLY A 81 3.19 -9.94 -8.39
N TYR A 82 3.90 -9.01 -7.74
CA TYR A 82 3.36 -8.27 -6.61
C TYR A 82 2.29 -7.24 -7.01
N ASP A 83 2.18 -6.91 -8.30
CA ASP A 83 1.02 -6.20 -8.86
C ASP A 83 -0.29 -6.95 -8.59
N ARG A 84 -0.31 -8.28 -8.73
CA ARG A 84 -1.52 -9.07 -8.43
C ARG A 84 -1.82 -9.14 -6.95
N ALA A 85 -0.79 -9.20 -6.10
CA ALA A 85 -0.95 -9.13 -4.66
C ALA A 85 -1.50 -7.76 -4.22
N ALA A 86 -0.97 -6.67 -4.79
CA ALA A 86 -1.46 -5.32 -4.55
C ALA A 86 -2.93 -5.16 -4.98
N GLU A 87 -3.28 -5.63 -6.17
CA GLU A 87 -4.67 -5.58 -6.66
C GLU A 87 -5.63 -6.34 -5.73
N ALA A 88 -5.26 -7.53 -5.27
CA ALA A 88 -6.08 -8.33 -4.37
C ALA A 88 -6.35 -7.60 -3.05
N GLU A 89 -5.33 -6.97 -2.46
CA GLU A 89 -5.47 -6.22 -1.22
C GLU A 89 -6.30 -4.93 -1.40
N PHE A 90 -6.12 -4.21 -2.51
CA PHE A 90 -6.96 -3.03 -2.81
C PHE A 90 -8.43 -3.43 -3.03
N ARG A 91 -8.69 -4.52 -3.75
CA ARG A 91 -10.05 -5.03 -3.94
C ARG A 91 -10.65 -5.51 -2.62
N ALA A 92 -9.88 -6.17 -1.76
CA ALA A 92 -10.34 -6.55 -0.41
C ALA A 92 -10.69 -5.34 0.46
N ALA A 93 -9.89 -4.26 0.40
CA ALA A 93 -10.23 -3.01 1.08
C ALA A 93 -11.55 -2.42 0.57
N LEU A 94 -11.79 -2.46 -0.76
CA LEU A 94 -13.03 -1.96 -1.36
C LEU A 94 -14.24 -2.86 -1.11
N GLN A 95 -14.05 -4.15 -0.88
CA GLN A 95 -15.13 -5.03 -0.42
C GLN A 95 -15.58 -4.67 1.00
N ALA A 96 -14.64 -4.30 1.88
CA ALA A 96 -14.95 -3.86 3.24
C ALA A 96 -15.51 -2.43 3.30
N ALA A 97 -14.95 -1.53 2.49
CA ALA A 97 -15.33 -0.12 2.41
C ALA A 97 -15.33 0.36 0.95
N PRO A 98 -16.48 0.27 0.24
CA PRO A 98 -16.56 0.61 -1.20
C PRO A 98 -16.18 2.05 -1.55
N GLY A 99 -16.26 2.97 -0.59
CA GLY A 99 -15.88 4.38 -0.73
C GLY A 99 -14.46 4.69 -0.23
N HIS A 100 -13.63 3.69 0.07
CA HIS A 100 -12.27 3.93 0.57
C HIS A 100 -11.40 4.57 -0.51
N LEU A 101 -11.29 5.90 -0.47
CA LEU A 101 -10.70 6.72 -1.53
C LEU A 101 -9.24 6.33 -1.84
N GLY A 102 -8.45 6.03 -0.81
CA GLY A 102 -7.06 5.59 -0.99
C GLY A 102 -6.95 4.31 -1.83
N SER A 103 -7.82 3.32 -1.60
CA SER A 103 -7.82 2.06 -2.35
C SER A 103 -8.38 2.23 -3.76
N LEU A 104 -9.38 3.10 -3.95
CA LEU A 104 -9.89 3.43 -5.28
C LEU A 104 -8.79 4.05 -6.16
N LEU A 105 -8.06 5.04 -5.62
CA LEU A 105 -6.97 5.71 -6.34
C LEU A 105 -5.81 4.74 -6.60
N ALA A 106 -5.42 3.93 -5.62
CA ALA A 106 -4.31 2.99 -5.79
C ALA A 106 -4.63 1.88 -6.82
N LEU A 107 -5.86 1.34 -6.79
CA LEU A 107 -6.31 0.37 -7.80
C LEU A 107 -6.38 1.02 -9.19
N TYR A 108 -6.90 2.24 -9.29
CA TYR A 108 -6.91 3.00 -10.55
C TYR A 108 -5.50 3.17 -11.13
N SER A 109 -4.53 3.60 -10.32
CA SER A 109 -3.13 3.73 -10.73
C SER A 109 -2.53 2.39 -11.18
N LEU A 110 -2.79 1.31 -10.44
CA LEU A 110 -2.30 -0.03 -10.77
C LEU A 110 -2.84 -0.52 -12.11
N LEU A 111 -4.15 -0.40 -12.34
CA LEU A 111 -4.80 -0.82 -13.58
C LEU A 111 -4.27 -0.03 -14.78
N ARG A 112 -4.08 1.29 -14.62
CA ARG A 112 -3.48 2.13 -15.67
C ARG A 112 -2.07 1.71 -16.03
N LEU A 113 -1.22 1.43 -15.04
CA LEU A 113 0.16 1.00 -15.29
C LEU A 113 0.22 -0.36 -16.01
N ARG A 114 -0.77 -1.23 -15.76
CA ARG A 114 -0.95 -2.49 -16.49
C ARG A 114 -1.63 -2.35 -17.86
N GLY A 115 -1.99 -1.13 -18.28
CA GLY A 115 -2.69 -0.88 -19.53
C GLY A 115 -4.16 -1.32 -19.54
N GLN A 116 -4.75 -1.59 -18.37
CA GLN A 116 -6.14 -2.01 -18.21
C GLN A 116 -7.05 -0.78 -18.11
N TRP A 117 -7.07 0.02 -19.18
CA TRP A 117 -7.72 1.34 -19.20
C TRP A 117 -9.22 1.29 -18.93
N GLU A 118 -9.92 0.32 -19.52
CA GLU A 118 -11.37 0.15 -19.36
C GLU A 118 -11.76 -0.11 -17.89
N GLU A 119 -11.04 -1.02 -17.22
CA GLU A 119 -11.26 -1.31 -15.79
C GLU A 119 -10.92 -0.11 -14.91
N ALA A 120 -9.85 0.64 -15.24
CA ALA A 120 -9.49 1.86 -14.53
C ALA A 120 -10.58 2.93 -14.66
N GLU A 121 -11.08 3.18 -15.86
CA GLU A 121 -12.11 4.20 -16.10
C GLU A 121 -13.43 3.88 -15.39
N ALA A 122 -13.77 2.59 -15.26
CA ALA A 122 -14.93 2.15 -14.48
C ALA A 122 -14.88 2.61 -13.01
N LEU A 123 -13.69 2.86 -12.45
CA LEU A 123 -13.53 3.34 -11.06
C LEU A 123 -13.76 4.84 -10.90
N LEU A 124 -13.67 5.64 -11.98
CA LEU A 124 -13.72 7.11 -11.90
C LEU A 124 -15.00 7.63 -11.24
N ARG A 125 -16.15 7.01 -11.53
CA ARG A 125 -17.43 7.39 -10.91
C ARG A 125 -17.41 7.19 -9.39
N SER A 126 -16.82 6.10 -8.92
CA SER A 126 -16.67 5.81 -7.49
C SER A 126 -15.68 6.76 -6.82
N ILE A 127 -14.57 7.09 -7.49
CA ILE A 127 -13.58 8.06 -7.01
C ILE A 127 -14.21 9.44 -6.81
N VAL A 128 -14.92 9.94 -7.82
CA VAL A 128 -15.61 11.25 -7.75
C VAL A 128 -16.62 11.27 -6.60
N ARG A 129 -17.41 10.20 -6.44
CA ARG A 129 -18.38 10.08 -5.34
C ARG A 129 -17.70 10.04 -3.96
N ALA A 130 -16.56 9.36 -3.84
CA ALA A 130 -15.83 9.27 -2.58
C ALA A 130 -15.08 10.56 -2.23
N ALA A 131 -14.66 11.35 -3.22
CA ALA A 131 -13.91 12.59 -3.04
C ALA A 131 -14.81 13.81 -2.75
N LEU A 132 -16.07 13.79 -3.20
CA LEU A 132 -17.01 14.89 -2.99
C LEU A 132 -17.91 14.62 -1.78
N PRO A 133 -18.06 15.56 -0.83
CA PRO A 133 -19.04 15.43 0.23
C PRO A 133 -20.47 15.44 -0.35
N PRO A 134 -21.45 14.77 0.30
CA PRO A 134 -22.83 14.65 -0.20
C PRO A 134 -23.49 16.00 -0.55
N SER A 135 -23.11 17.07 0.16
CA SER A 135 -23.61 18.44 -0.05
C SER A 135 -23.17 19.09 -1.36
N ALA A 136 -22.12 18.60 -2.02
CA ALA A 136 -21.67 19.13 -3.32
C ALA A 136 -22.55 18.66 -4.50
N THR A 137 -23.43 17.67 -4.27
CA THR A 137 -24.32 17.10 -5.31
C THR A 137 -25.78 17.54 -5.21
N GLY A 138 -26.13 18.39 -4.23
CA GLY A 138 -27.50 18.80 -3.95
C GLY A 138 -27.64 20.27 -3.58
N GLY A 139 -27.65 21.14 -4.59
CA GLY A 139 -27.86 22.58 -4.45
C GLY A 139 -28.43 23.23 -5.70
N ALA A 140 -29.36 22.56 -6.38
CA ALA A 140 -30.19 23.13 -7.45
C ALA A 140 -31.51 22.35 -7.59
N ALA A 141 -32.24 22.20 -6.48
CA ALA A 141 -33.65 21.80 -6.51
C ALA A 141 -34.30 22.06 -5.15
N ARG A 142 -34.77 23.29 -4.93
CA ARG A 142 -36.11 23.67 -4.46
C ARG A 142 -36.13 25.13 -4.07
#